data_AF-A0A948XT52-F1
#
_entry.id   AF-A0A948XT52-F1
#
_cell.length_a   1.000
_cell.length_b   1.000
_cell.length_c   1.000
_cell.angle_alpha   90.00
_cell.angle_beta   90.00
_cell.angle_gamma   90.00
#
_symmetry.space_group_name_H-M   'P 1'
#
loop_
_entity.id
_entity.type
_entity.pdbx_description
1 polymer ?
#
loop_
_entity_poly.entity_id
_entity_poly.type
_entity_poly.pdbx_seq_one_letter_code
_entity_poly.pdbx_strand_id
1 'polypeptide(L)'
;MAKTVTIQGVGDIDLDKIARLLPGRKGWDILQMTTQGRYIKAIIDSWSVLERYEINTPLRLGHFFGQGLVETGWFKYTEEGFNYSEEGLKKTFRFYRRNPDLAKQHAHRKELIANTVYGGRADLGNTEPGDGWKYRGRGFIQLTGRANYTRYAEASGIDLVNDPDIIRRDLTKSVEVAAAFWKANGLNAYADQNDAVKVSRGVNRGNPNDPAAANHEDLRILWTETALSITRAPQNVAPDPTAPAPAPSLKPLTVGSRGDRVRALQTDLNTLGYNTNGVDGVFGQGTKRAVIAFQHENGLPVTGIADTATETAIDTAADDPARTRAATQDRTSPAIFGSPGT
;
A
#
# COMPACT_ATOMS: atom_id res chain seq x y z
N MET A 1 15.83 -19.83 -15.51
CA MET A 1 14.47 -20.31 -15.21
C MET A 1 13.88 -19.38 -14.17
N ALA A 2 12.62 -18.96 -14.32
CA ALA A 2 11.92 -18.23 -13.26
C ALA A 2 11.80 -19.14 -12.02
N LYS A 3 11.96 -18.60 -10.81
CA LYS A 3 11.68 -19.35 -9.59
C LYS A 3 10.21 -19.21 -9.27
N THR A 4 9.56 -20.36 -9.21
CA THR A 4 8.12 -20.47 -8.98
C THR A 4 7.88 -21.25 -7.70
N VAL A 5 6.86 -20.87 -6.94
CA VAL A 5 6.32 -21.69 -5.84
C VAL A 5 4.91 -22.08 -6.21
N THR A 6 4.65 -23.38 -6.26
CA THR A 6 3.30 -23.91 -6.45
C THR A 6 2.59 -23.94 -5.12
N ILE A 7 1.43 -23.29 -5.07
CA ILE A 7 0.58 -23.24 -3.90
C ILE A 7 -0.74 -23.94 -4.23
N GLN A 8 -1.10 -24.95 -3.43
CA GLN A 8 -2.37 -25.67 -3.62
C GLN A 8 -3.56 -24.71 -3.53
N GLY A 9 -4.47 -24.76 -4.51
CA GLY A 9 -5.63 -23.86 -4.59
C GLY A 9 -5.37 -22.46 -5.15
N VAL A 10 -4.10 -22.06 -5.29
CA VAL A 10 -3.70 -20.76 -5.88
C VAL A 10 -3.00 -20.94 -7.23
N GLY A 11 -2.17 -21.97 -7.37
CA GLY A 11 -1.34 -22.21 -8.53
C GLY A 11 0.08 -21.68 -8.37
N ASP A 12 0.74 -21.42 -9.49
CA ASP A 12 2.15 -21.08 -9.57
C ASP A 12 2.37 -19.58 -9.37
N ILE A 13 3.17 -19.23 -8.34
CA ILE A 13 3.53 -17.84 -8.05
C ILE A 13 4.94 -17.55 -8.57
N ASP A 14 5.05 -16.62 -9.54
CA ASP A 14 6.33 -16.16 -10.09
C ASP A 14 7.02 -15.19 -9.12
N LEU A 15 8.01 -15.71 -8.39
CA LEU A 15 8.78 -14.91 -7.43
C LEU A 15 9.77 -13.95 -8.11
N ASP A 16 10.25 -14.26 -9.33
CA ASP A 16 11.10 -13.36 -10.12
C ASP A 16 10.32 -12.10 -10.51
N LYS A 17 9.03 -12.25 -10.79
CA LYS A 17 8.14 -11.13 -11.09
C LYS A 17 7.94 -10.24 -9.88
N ILE A 18 7.68 -10.81 -8.70
CA ILE A 18 7.63 -10.06 -7.43
C ILE A 18 8.92 -9.25 -7.24
N ALA A 19 10.06 -9.91 -7.41
CA ALA A 19 11.38 -9.31 -7.20
C ALA A 19 11.63 -8.08 -8.08
N ARG A 20 11.24 -8.17 -9.36
CA ARG A 20 11.42 -7.10 -10.35
C ARG A 20 10.47 -5.92 -10.15
N LEU A 21 9.34 -6.14 -9.47
CA LEU A 21 8.36 -5.09 -9.20
C LEU A 21 8.79 -4.20 -8.02
N LEU A 22 9.56 -4.74 -7.06
CA LEU A 22 9.97 -3.98 -5.88
C LEU A 22 10.90 -2.80 -6.23
N PRO A 23 10.63 -1.58 -5.71
CA PRO A 23 11.44 -0.40 -6.03
C PRO A 23 12.91 -0.56 -5.62
N GLY A 24 13.83 -0.27 -6.54
CA GLY A 24 15.27 -0.21 -6.28
C GLY A 24 16.04 -1.53 -6.42
N ARG A 25 15.45 -2.58 -7.03
CA ARG A 25 16.09 -3.89 -7.22
C ARG A 25 16.20 -4.28 -8.69
N LYS A 26 17.29 -4.97 -9.06
CA LYS A 26 17.52 -5.54 -10.40
C LYS A 26 17.55 -7.08 -10.42
N GLY A 27 17.23 -7.77 -9.32
CA GLY A 27 17.27 -9.24 -9.26
C GLY A 27 17.14 -9.85 -7.87
N TRP A 28 17.42 -11.16 -7.79
CA TRP A 28 17.20 -12.12 -6.70
C TRP A 28 17.94 -11.91 -5.37
N ASP A 29 18.42 -10.70 -5.13
CA ASP A 29 19.09 -10.28 -3.90
C ASP A 29 18.17 -10.32 -2.64
N ILE A 30 16.93 -10.76 -2.84
CA ILE A 30 15.89 -11.10 -1.86
C ILE A 30 16.33 -12.30 -0.99
N LEU A 31 17.17 -13.21 -1.47
CA LEU A 31 17.68 -14.30 -0.62
C LEU A 31 18.88 -13.87 0.25
N GLN A 32 19.42 -12.65 0.07
CA GLN A 32 20.52 -12.11 0.90
C GLN A 32 20.05 -11.53 2.25
N MET A 33 18.96 -12.04 2.84
CA MET A 33 18.41 -11.60 4.13
C MET A 33 18.08 -10.10 4.25
N THR A 34 17.93 -9.39 3.14
CA THR A 34 17.40 -8.03 3.13
C THR A 34 15.96 -8.03 3.67
N THR A 35 15.46 -6.90 4.20
CA THR A 35 14.10 -6.85 4.76
C THR A 35 13.03 -7.31 3.76
N GLN A 36 13.14 -6.85 2.51
CA GLN A 36 12.25 -7.26 1.41
C GLN A 36 12.32 -8.76 1.16
N GLY A 37 13.54 -9.28 1.19
CA GLY A 37 13.86 -10.70 1.16
C GLY A 37 13.12 -11.53 2.18
N ARG A 38 13.27 -11.11 3.43
CA ARG A 38 12.69 -11.77 4.60
C ARG A 38 11.16 -11.77 4.55
N TYR A 39 10.53 -10.70 4.08
CA TYR A 39 9.06 -10.67 3.93
C TYR A 39 8.56 -11.63 2.86
N ILE A 40 9.21 -11.66 1.69
CA ILE A 40 8.83 -12.60 0.62
C ILE A 40 8.97 -14.05 1.13
N LYS A 41 10.10 -14.37 1.78
CA LYS A 41 10.29 -15.69 2.38
C LYS A 41 9.21 -15.99 3.43
N ALA A 42 8.92 -15.03 4.31
CA ALA A 42 7.93 -15.22 5.36
C ALA A 42 6.52 -15.48 4.82
N ILE A 43 6.10 -14.80 3.75
CA ILE A 43 4.79 -15.07 3.12
C ILE A 43 4.73 -16.50 2.57
N ILE A 44 5.80 -16.93 1.88
CA ILE A 44 5.89 -18.30 1.32
C ILE A 44 5.86 -19.33 2.45
N ASP A 45 6.69 -19.14 3.48
CA ASP A 45 6.79 -20.05 4.62
C ASP A 45 5.48 -20.09 5.44
N SER A 46 4.65 -19.04 5.38
CA SER A 46 3.40 -18.92 6.13
C SER A 46 2.19 -19.49 5.39
N TRP A 47 2.36 -20.30 4.34
CA TRP A 47 1.22 -20.78 3.56
C TRP A 47 0.15 -21.49 4.40
N SER A 48 0.54 -22.41 5.28
CA SER A 48 -0.40 -23.13 6.16
C SER A 48 -1.12 -22.20 7.15
N VAL A 49 -0.49 -21.08 7.52
CA VAL A 49 -1.11 -20.04 8.33
C VAL A 49 -2.13 -19.27 7.49
N LEU A 50 -1.75 -18.81 6.29
CA LEU A 50 -2.65 -18.08 5.39
C LEU A 50 -3.88 -18.92 5.02
N GLU A 51 -3.72 -20.23 4.81
CA GLU A 51 -4.81 -21.17 4.59
C GLU A 51 -5.77 -21.26 5.79
N ARG A 52 -5.24 -21.28 7.01
CA ARG A 52 -6.04 -21.29 8.26
C ARG A 52 -6.93 -20.05 8.40
N TYR A 53 -6.47 -18.90 7.90
CA TYR A 53 -7.25 -17.65 7.84
C TYR A 53 -8.03 -17.49 6.53
N GLU A 54 -8.06 -18.53 5.70
CA GLU A 54 -8.74 -18.60 4.41
C GLU A 54 -8.25 -17.55 3.39
N ILE A 55 -7.01 -17.10 3.51
CA ILE A 55 -6.32 -16.26 2.51
C ILE A 55 -5.70 -17.19 1.46
N ASN A 56 -6.56 -17.98 0.80
CA ASN A 56 -6.16 -19.17 0.05
C ASN A 56 -6.63 -19.20 -1.42
N THR A 57 -7.11 -18.06 -1.92
CA THR A 57 -7.43 -17.89 -3.35
C THR A 57 -6.45 -16.91 -3.99
N PRO A 58 -6.24 -16.97 -5.32
CA PRO A 58 -5.44 -15.97 -6.05
C PRO A 58 -5.84 -14.53 -5.74
N LEU A 59 -7.13 -14.31 -5.60
CA LEU A 59 -7.75 -13.03 -5.27
C LEU A 59 -7.36 -12.56 -3.87
N ARG A 60 -7.66 -13.36 -2.84
CA ARG A 60 -7.39 -13.01 -1.44
C ARG A 60 -5.89 -12.82 -1.21
N LEU A 61 -5.06 -13.69 -1.76
CA LEU A 61 -3.60 -13.57 -1.64
C LEU A 61 -3.08 -12.31 -2.34
N GLY A 62 -3.60 -11.98 -3.54
CA GLY A 62 -3.20 -10.78 -4.26
C GLY A 62 -3.54 -9.50 -3.50
N HIS A 63 -4.74 -9.42 -2.94
CA HIS A 63 -5.14 -8.28 -2.10
C HIS A 63 -4.32 -8.20 -0.80
N PHE A 64 -4.15 -9.31 -0.08
CA PHE A 64 -3.34 -9.35 1.13
C PHE A 64 -1.89 -8.89 0.88
N PHE A 65 -1.29 -9.39 -0.21
CA PHE A 65 0.06 -9.03 -0.61
C PHE A 65 0.18 -7.57 -1.04
N GLY A 66 -0.79 -7.07 -1.82
CA GLY A 66 -0.84 -5.68 -2.28
C GLY A 66 -0.93 -4.67 -1.14
N GLN A 67 -1.76 -4.95 -0.13
CA GLN A 67 -1.86 -4.09 1.06
C GLN A 67 -0.57 -4.11 1.88
N GLY A 68 0.00 -5.29 2.12
CA GLY A 68 1.27 -5.41 2.85
C GLY A 68 2.43 -4.68 2.18
N LEU A 69 2.47 -4.63 0.85
CA LEU A 69 3.45 -3.83 0.11
C LEU A 69 3.35 -2.35 0.47
N VAL A 70 2.14 -1.79 0.60
CA VAL A 70 1.99 -0.37 0.96
C VAL A 70 2.32 -0.14 2.44
N GLU A 71 1.79 -0.97 3.35
CA GLU A 71 1.99 -0.80 4.80
C GLU A 71 3.45 -0.83 5.25
N THR A 72 4.27 -1.59 4.53
CA THR A 72 5.68 -1.82 4.88
C THR A 72 6.66 -0.97 4.06
N GLY A 73 6.16 -0.02 3.25
CA GLY A 73 6.98 0.76 2.33
C GLY A 73 7.71 -0.12 1.31
N TRP A 74 6.97 -1.02 0.66
CA TRP A 74 7.46 -2.05 -0.26
C TRP A 74 8.41 -3.05 0.40
N PHE A 75 8.02 -3.53 1.58
CA PHE A 75 8.79 -4.46 2.44
C PHE A 75 10.14 -3.93 2.90
N LYS A 76 10.30 -2.60 2.97
CA LYS A 76 11.54 -1.97 3.46
C LYS A 76 11.58 -1.87 4.98
N TYR A 77 10.42 -1.85 5.63
CA TYR A 77 10.30 -1.57 7.06
C TYR A 77 9.59 -2.70 7.81
N THR A 78 10.08 -2.99 9.02
CA THR A 78 9.47 -3.94 9.97
C THR A 78 8.93 -3.25 11.22
N GLU A 79 9.26 -1.97 11.39
CA GLU A 79 8.81 -1.13 12.48
C GLU A 79 8.99 0.35 12.10
N GLU A 80 8.30 1.21 12.84
CA GLU A 80 8.54 2.64 12.83
C GLU A 80 9.89 2.98 13.47
N GLY A 81 10.69 3.80 12.78
CA GLY A 81 12.07 4.07 13.21
C GLY A 81 12.23 5.14 14.29
N PHE A 82 11.28 6.08 14.40
CA PHE A 82 11.28 7.23 15.34
C PHE A 82 12.59 8.05 15.40
N ASN A 83 13.46 7.97 14.40
CA ASN A 83 14.72 8.68 14.38
C ASN A 83 14.60 9.97 13.56
N TYR A 84 14.08 11.03 14.19
CA TYR A 84 13.86 12.32 13.54
C TYR A 84 14.88 13.35 14.03
N SER A 85 15.38 14.18 13.12
CA SER A 85 16.01 15.46 13.48
C SER A 85 14.96 16.43 14.03
N GLU A 86 15.40 17.53 14.63
CA GLU A 86 14.51 18.62 15.09
C GLU A 86 13.58 19.11 13.97
N GLU A 87 14.13 19.42 12.80
CA GLU A 87 13.34 19.85 11.64
C GLU A 87 12.42 18.75 11.11
N GLY A 88 12.87 17.48 11.16
CA GLY A 88 12.04 16.33 10.84
C GLY A 88 10.81 16.24 11.76
N LEU A 89 11.00 16.43 13.07
CA LEU A 89 9.90 16.43 14.04
C LEU A 89 8.89 17.53 13.76
N LYS A 90 9.35 18.77 13.53
CA LYS A 90 8.47 19.89 13.18
C LYS A 90 7.76 19.64 11.85
N LYS A 91 8.40 19.04 10.86
CA LYS A 91 7.76 18.75 9.57
C LYS A 91 6.67 17.68 9.69
N THR A 92 6.92 16.62 10.46
CA THR A 92 6.04 15.45 10.53
C THR A 92 4.90 15.62 11.51
N PHE A 93 5.13 16.24 12.67
CA PHE A 93 4.17 16.21 13.78
C PHE A 93 3.69 17.62 14.16
N ARG A 94 2.37 17.82 14.15
CA ARG A 94 1.74 19.09 14.56
C ARG A 94 2.09 19.48 16.00
N PHE A 95 2.26 18.51 16.90
CA PHE A 95 2.68 18.77 18.28
C PHE A 95 4.02 19.51 18.33
N TYR A 96 5.04 19.01 17.62
CA TYR A 96 6.37 19.61 17.61
C TYR A 96 6.44 20.94 16.86
N ARG A 97 5.56 21.20 15.88
CA ARG A 97 5.39 22.55 15.31
C ARG A 97 4.96 23.59 16.33
N ARG A 98 4.16 23.18 17.29
CA ARG A 98 3.64 24.04 18.37
C ARG A 98 4.54 24.09 19.59
N ASN A 99 5.46 23.13 19.71
CA ASN A 99 6.39 22.98 20.82
C ASN A 99 7.83 22.83 20.28
N PRO A 100 8.40 23.87 19.65
CA PRO A 100 9.69 23.78 18.97
C PRO A 100 10.84 23.44 19.93
N ASP A 101 10.78 23.89 21.19
CA ASP A 101 11.79 23.55 22.20
C ASP A 101 11.81 22.04 22.50
N LEU A 102 10.63 21.41 22.55
CA LEU A 102 10.52 19.96 22.70
C LEU A 102 11.04 19.24 21.45
N ALA A 103 10.90 19.81 20.25
CA ALA A 103 11.45 19.22 19.03
C ALA A 103 12.98 19.12 19.10
N LYS A 104 13.62 20.19 19.57
CA LYS A 104 15.08 20.22 19.80
C LYS A 104 15.51 19.20 20.86
N GLN A 105 14.78 19.13 21.97
CA GLN A 105 15.11 18.22 23.08
C GLN A 105 14.90 16.74 22.71
N HIS A 106 13.87 16.43 21.91
CA HIS A 106 13.48 15.06 21.58
C HIS A 106 14.14 14.53 20.30
N ALA A 107 14.81 15.37 19.52
CA ALA A 107 15.54 14.95 18.31
C ALA A 107 16.43 13.72 18.58
N HIS A 108 16.32 12.72 17.70
CA HIS A 108 17.02 11.43 17.76
C HIS A 108 16.73 10.56 19.01
N ARG A 109 15.80 10.95 19.89
CA ARG A 109 15.40 10.18 21.08
C ARG A 109 14.13 9.38 20.81
N LYS A 110 14.28 8.24 20.12
CA LYS A 110 13.18 7.42 19.58
C LYS A 110 12.07 7.12 20.58
N GLU A 111 12.42 6.59 21.75
CA GLU A 111 11.46 6.21 22.79
C GLU A 111 10.70 7.43 23.32
N LEU A 112 11.40 8.54 23.54
CA LEU A 112 10.80 9.79 23.99
C LEU A 112 9.84 10.34 22.94
N ILE A 113 10.22 10.31 21.65
CA ILE A 113 9.35 10.73 20.55
C ILE A 113 8.09 9.86 20.49
N ALA A 114 8.24 8.53 20.53
CA ALA A 114 7.10 7.62 20.46
C ALA A 114 6.16 7.78 21.66
N ASN A 115 6.69 7.90 22.87
CA ASN A 115 5.89 8.16 24.07
C ASN A 115 5.19 9.52 24.02
N THR A 116 5.81 10.56 23.45
CA THR A 116 5.18 11.88 23.26
C THR A 116 4.07 11.85 22.20
N VAL A 117 4.24 11.09 21.12
CA VAL A 117 3.28 11.04 20.01
C VAL A 117 2.10 10.09 20.30
N TYR A 118 2.36 8.96 20.97
CA TYR A 118 1.36 7.90 21.17
C TYR A 118 0.97 7.65 22.63
N GLY A 119 1.75 8.11 23.61
CA GLY A 119 1.41 7.93 25.02
C GLY A 119 0.13 8.68 25.39
N GLY A 120 -0.71 8.07 26.23
CA GLY A 120 -1.97 8.65 26.69
C GLY A 120 -3.10 8.67 25.63
N ARG A 121 -2.86 8.16 24.42
CA ARG A 121 -3.88 8.02 23.36
C ARG A 121 -4.89 6.94 23.74
N ALA A 122 -6.09 7.35 24.15
CA ALA A 122 -7.16 6.44 24.57
C ALA A 122 -7.68 5.54 23.45
N ASP A 123 -7.75 6.05 22.22
CA ASP A 123 -8.10 5.29 21.00
C ASP A 123 -7.11 4.18 20.67
N LEU A 124 -5.83 4.33 21.06
CA LEU A 124 -4.80 3.30 20.95
C LEU A 124 -4.75 2.38 22.18
N GLY A 125 -5.52 2.70 23.24
CA GLY A 125 -5.45 2.04 24.53
C GLY A 125 -4.13 2.27 25.28
N ASN A 126 -3.34 3.27 24.92
CA ASN A 126 -2.02 3.53 25.51
C ASN A 126 -2.17 4.28 26.84
N THR A 127 -2.63 3.60 27.89
CA THR A 127 -2.92 4.19 29.20
C THR A 127 -1.73 4.18 30.15
N GLU A 128 -0.73 3.33 29.90
CA GLU A 128 0.42 3.18 30.80
C GLU A 128 1.64 3.98 30.33
N PRO A 129 2.47 4.47 31.26
CA PRO A 129 3.77 5.05 30.93
C PRO A 129 4.61 4.10 30.07
N GLY A 130 5.15 4.61 28.95
CA GLY A 130 5.97 3.82 28.03
C GLY A 130 5.20 3.10 26.91
N ASP A 131 3.87 3.13 26.93
CA ASP A 131 3.06 2.43 25.92
C ASP A 131 3.28 2.92 24.51
N GLY A 132 3.52 4.22 24.33
CA GLY A 132 3.76 4.78 23.02
C GLY A 132 4.97 4.14 22.33
N TRP A 133 6.05 3.90 23.06
CA TRP A 133 7.21 3.18 22.55
C TRP A 133 6.99 1.67 22.50
N LYS A 134 6.41 1.08 23.54
CA LYS A 134 6.21 -0.37 23.64
C LYS A 134 5.34 -0.90 22.49
N TYR A 135 4.23 -0.21 22.19
CA TYR A 135 3.25 -0.59 21.17
C TYR A 135 3.28 0.32 19.94
N ARG A 136 4.45 0.86 19.58
CA ARG A 136 4.69 1.56 18.30
C ARG A 136 4.38 0.67 17.08
N GLY A 137 4.24 1.27 15.90
CA GLY A 137 3.94 0.55 14.65
C GLY A 137 4.97 -0.51 14.30
N ARG A 138 4.51 -1.74 14.05
CA ARG A 138 5.35 -2.87 13.60
C ARG A 138 4.66 -3.80 12.63
N GLY A 139 5.49 -4.51 11.87
CA GLY A 139 5.12 -5.68 11.10
C GLY A 139 4.37 -5.40 9.81
N PHE A 140 3.82 -6.47 9.23
CA PHE A 140 3.27 -6.50 7.89
C PHE A 140 2.10 -5.53 7.66
N ILE A 141 1.34 -5.22 8.71
CA ILE A 141 0.16 -4.33 8.66
C ILE A 141 0.35 -3.04 9.50
N GLN A 142 1.57 -2.78 9.97
CA GLN A 142 1.90 -1.63 10.82
C GLN A 142 1.04 -1.54 12.11
N LEU A 143 0.95 -2.65 12.85
CA LEU A 143 0.14 -2.76 14.06
C LEU A 143 0.61 -1.77 15.13
N THR A 144 -0.31 -0.95 15.65
CA THR A 144 0.00 0.17 16.56
C THR A 144 -1.02 0.27 17.70
N GLY A 145 -0.55 0.52 18.92
CA GLY A 145 -1.36 0.77 20.11
C GLY A 145 -1.68 -0.48 20.93
N ARG A 146 -1.63 -0.37 22.26
CA ARG A 146 -1.89 -1.47 23.21
C ARG A 146 -3.18 -2.23 22.89
N ALA A 147 -4.27 -1.51 22.59
CA ALA A 147 -5.56 -2.12 22.31
C ALA A 147 -5.49 -3.10 21.13
N ASN A 148 -4.80 -2.70 20.05
CA ASN A 148 -4.60 -3.54 18.88
C ASN A 148 -3.64 -4.71 19.16
N TYR A 149 -2.52 -4.46 19.83
CA TYR A 149 -1.60 -5.55 20.22
C TYR A 149 -2.29 -6.59 21.09
N THR A 150 -3.17 -6.18 22.01
CA THR A 150 -3.95 -7.10 22.85
C THR A 150 -4.95 -7.89 22.01
N ARG A 151 -5.77 -7.19 21.21
CA ARG A 151 -6.80 -7.82 20.37
C ARG A 151 -6.22 -8.87 19.42
N TYR A 152 -5.09 -8.56 18.78
CA TYR A 152 -4.50 -9.50 17.83
C TYR A 152 -3.51 -10.48 18.45
N ALA A 153 -3.09 -10.30 19.70
CA ALA A 153 -2.50 -11.38 20.48
C ALA A 153 -3.52 -12.51 20.68
N GLU A 154 -4.75 -12.16 21.10
CA GLU A 154 -5.84 -13.12 21.26
C GLU A 154 -6.22 -13.78 19.93
N ALA A 155 -6.39 -12.98 18.87
CA ALA A 155 -6.83 -13.51 17.57
C ALA A 155 -5.78 -14.41 16.89
N SER A 156 -4.49 -14.17 17.11
CA SER A 156 -3.40 -14.96 16.50
C SER A 156 -2.84 -16.05 17.40
N GLY A 157 -3.07 -15.97 18.72
CA GLY A 157 -2.40 -16.81 19.71
C GLY A 157 -0.93 -16.45 19.96
N ILE A 158 -0.44 -15.33 19.43
CA ILE A 158 0.95 -14.87 19.60
C ILE A 158 1.01 -13.89 20.77
N ASP A 159 1.98 -14.06 21.67
CA ASP A 159 2.18 -13.11 22.78
C ASP A 159 2.74 -11.77 22.28
N LEU A 160 1.85 -10.86 21.92
CA LEU A 160 2.19 -9.49 21.51
C LEU A 160 2.16 -8.50 22.69
N VAL A 161 1.61 -8.89 23.84
CA VAL A 161 1.47 -8.00 25.00
C VAL A 161 2.77 -7.94 25.79
N ASN A 162 3.42 -9.08 25.99
CA ASN A 162 4.71 -9.14 26.69
C ASN A 162 5.89 -9.03 25.72
N ASP A 163 5.75 -9.52 24.48
CA ASP A 163 6.78 -9.46 23.45
C ASP A 163 6.29 -8.82 22.13
N PRO A 164 5.95 -7.51 22.13
CA PRO A 164 5.50 -6.82 20.92
C PRO A 164 6.58 -6.78 19.82
N ASP A 165 7.85 -6.93 20.18
CA ASP A 165 8.99 -6.94 19.24
C ASP A 165 9.09 -8.25 18.45
N ILE A 166 8.31 -9.29 18.77
CA ILE A 166 8.36 -10.56 18.05
C ILE A 166 8.04 -10.39 16.55
N ILE A 167 7.08 -9.53 16.20
CA ILE A 167 6.61 -9.34 14.82
C ILE A 167 7.53 -8.48 13.92
N ARG A 168 8.56 -7.85 14.50
CA ARG A 168 9.67 -7.24 13.72
C ARG A 168 10.87 -8.17 13.56
N ARG A 169 11.05 -9.12 14.50
CA ARG A 169 12.14 -10.10 14.51
C ARG A 169 11.80 -11.30 13.63
N ASP A 170 10.61 -11.83 13.80
CA ASP A 170 10.07 -12.98 13.07
C ASP A 170 8.93 -12.52 12.14
N LEU A 171 9.20 -12.51 10.85
CA LEU A 171 8.25 -12.03 9.86
C LEU A 171 7.15 -13.04 9.54
N THR A 172 7.32 -14.33 9.88
CA THR A 172 6.23 -15.32 9.75
C THR A 172 5.12 -15.01 10.75
N LYS A 173 5.50 -14.70 12.00
CA LYS A 173 4.58 -14.20 13.03
C LYS A 173 3.95 -12.86 12.65
N SER A 174 4.72 -12.00 11.98
CA SER A 174 4.20 -10.74 11.42
C SER A 174 3.08 -10.96 10.39
N VAL A 175 3.27 -11.94 9.49
CA VAL A 175 2.26 -12.36 8.51
C VAL A 175 1.06 -13.01 9.20
N GLU A 176 1.27 -13.85 10.21
CA GLU A 176 0.19 -14.48 11.00
C GLU A 176 -0.70 -13.45 11.71
N VAL A 177 -0.10 -12.44 12.36
CA VAL A 177 -0.85 -11.34 12.98
C VAL A 177 -1.63 -10.53 11.95
N ALA A 178 -1.04 -10.28 10.78
CA ALA A 178 -1.75 -9.61 9.70
C ALA A 178 -2.90 -10.45 9.12
N ALA A 179 -2.74 -11.77 9.04
CA ALA A 179 -3.81 -12.68 8.62
C ALA A 179 -4.95 -12.75 9.66
N ALA A 180 -4.62 -12.75 10.95
CA ALA A 180 -5.60 -12.63 12.02
C ALA A 180 -6.35 -11.30 11.97
N PHE A 181 -5.64 -10.18 11.76
CA PHE A 181 -6.23 -8.87 11.49
C PHE A 181 -7.19 -8.95 10.30
N TRP A 182 -6.74 -9.49 9.18
CA TRP A 182 -7.50 -9.58 7.95
C TRP A 182 -8.82 -10.34 8.13
N LYS A 183 -8.75 -11.49 8.80
CA LYS A 183 -9.91 -12.32 9.12
C LYS A 183 -10.87 -11.60 10.06
N ALA A 184 -10.36 -10.98 11.12
CA ALA A 184 -11.18 -10.26 12.10
C ALA A 184 -11.93 -9.05 11.53
N ASN A 185 -11.42 -8.47 10.44
CA ASN A 185 -12.05 -7.35 9.73
C ASN A 185 -12.87 -7.79 8.51
N GLY A 186 -13.07 -9.10 8.30
CA GLY A 186 -13.95 -9.62 7.24
C GLY A 186 -13.46 -9.37 5.82
N LEU A 187 -12.15 -9.15 5.62
CA LEU A 187 -11.62 -8.64 4.36
C LEU A 187 -11.66 -9.65 3.20
N ASN A 188 -11.78 -10.96 3.51
CA ASN A 188 -11.96 -12.00 2.49
C ASN A 188 -13.15 -11.71 1.55
N ALA A 189 -14.29 -11.29 2.10
CA ALA A 189 -15.50 -11.05 1.31
C ALA A 189 -15.31 -9.94 0.25
N TYR A 190 -14.52 -8.92 0.58
CA TYR A 190 -14.21 -7.81 -0.32
C TYR A 190 -13.15 -8.20 -1.34
N ALA A 191 -12.14 -8.96 -0.94
CA ALA A 191 -11.15 -9.49 -1.87
C ALA A 191 -11.77 -10.47 -2.87
N ASP A 192 -12.76 -11.27 -2.48
CA ASP A 192 -13.50 -12.16 -3.40
C ASP A 192 -14.26 -11.39 -4.49
N GLN A 193 -14.69 -10.16 -4.17
CA GLN A 193 -15.31 -9.24 -5.14
C GLN A 193 -14.28 -8.44 -5.95
N ASN A 194 -12.98 -8.68 -5.73
CA ASN A 194 -11.89 -7.85 -6.22
C ASN A 194 -11.99 -6.36 -5.82
N ASP A 195 -12.62 -6.04 -4.70
CA ASP A 195 -12.86 -4.67 -4.25
C ASP A 195 -11.65 -4.12 -3.48
N ALA A 196 -10.65 -3.65 -4.22
CA ALA A 196 -9.41 -3.16 -3.64
C ALA A 196 -9.61 -1.86 -2.84
N VAL A 197 -10.66 -1.08 -3.14
CA VAL A 197 -11.03 0.13 -2.39
C VAL A 197 -11.47 -0.26 -0.98
N LYS A 198 -12.45 -1.15 -0.85
CA LYS A 198 -12.96 -1.56 0.47
C LYS A 198 -11.92 -2.32 1.28
N VAL A 199 -11.12 -3.17 0.64
CA VAL A 199 -9.97 -3.80 1.31
C VAL A 199 -9.00 -2.74 1.85
N SER A 200 -8.69 -1.71 1.06
CA SER A 200 -7.78 -0.63 1.47
C SER A 200 -8.30 0.13 2.69
N ARG A 201 -9.59 0.43 2.74
CA ARG A 201 -10.24 1.10 3.89
C ARG A 201 -10.30 0.19 5.10
N GLY A 202 -10.59 -1.09 4.90
CA GLY A 202 -10.54 -2.10 5.95
C GLY A 202 -9.17 -2.20 6.60
N VAL A 203 -8.11 -2.26 5.80
CA VAL A 203 -6.73 -2.31 6.29
C VAL A 203 -6.32 -1.01 6.98
N ASN A 204 -6.52 0.13 6.33
CA ASN A 204 -5.96 1.39 6.81
C ASN A 204 -6.80 2.06 7.92
N ARG A 205 -8.11 1.84 7.91
CA ARG A 205 -9.06 2.53 8.79
C ARG A 205 -9.81 1.57 9.74
N GLY A 206 -9.62 0.26 9.58
CA GLY A 206 -10.34 -0.75 10.36
C GLY A 206 -11.80 -0.94 9.95
N ASN A 207 -12.27 -0.25 8.89
CA ASN A 207 -13.64 -0.33 8.41
C ASN A 207 -13.68 -0.31 6.87
N PRO A 208 -14.02 -1.44 6.21
CA PRO A 208 -14.13 -1.51 4.76
C PRO A 208 -15.16 -0.56 4.14
N ASN A 209 -16.17 -0.16 4.92
CA ASN A 209 -17.24 0.73 4.47
C ASN A 209 -17.06 2.17 4.96
N ASP A 210 -15.87 2.55 5.42
CA ASP A 210 -15.59 3.93 5.81
C ASP A 210 -15.85 4.87 4.60
N PRO A 211 -16.59 5.98 4.78
CA PRO A 211 -16.82 6.94 3.69
C PRO A 211 -15.53 7.65 3.27
N ALA A 212 -14.56 7.80 4.18
CA ALA A 212 -13.27 8.40 3.87
C ALA A 212 -12.33 7.40 3.21
N ALA A 213 -11.60 7.87 2.20
CA ALA A 213 -10.58 7.07 1.53
C ALA A 213 -9.47 6.65 2.51
N ALA A 214 -8.88 5.47 2.25
CA ALA A 214 -7.66 5.06 2.92
C ALA A 214 -6.49 6.01 2.59
N ASN A 215 -5.54 6.12 3.51
CA ASN A 215 -4.27 6.77 3.22
C ASN A 215 -3.60 6.04 2.05
N HIS A 216 -3.35 6.78 0.96
CA HIS A 216 -2.80 6.25 -0.28
C HIS A 216 -3.66 5.13 -0.92
N GLU A 217 -5.00 5.24 -0.86
CA GLU A 217 -5.95 4.30 -1.48
C GLU A 217 -5.60 3.97 -2.94
N ASP A 218 -5.19 4.96 -3.72
CA ASP A 218 -4.71 4.82 -5.09
C ASP A 218 -3.47 3.90 -5.21
N LEU A 219 -2.49 4.06 -4.33
CA LEU A 219 -1.31 3.19 -4.27
C LEU A 219 -1.68 1.78 -3.82
N ARG A 220 -2.62 1.64 -2.89
CA ARG A 220 -3.07 0.33 -2.41
C ARG A 220 -3.78 -0.45 -3.50
N ILE A 221 -4.63 0.21 -4.28
CA ILE A 221 -5.27 -0.37 -5.48
C ILE A 221 -4.20 -0.78 -6.50
N LEU A 222 -3.26 0.12 -6.82
CA LEU A 222 -2.16 -0.19 -7.73
C LEU A 222 -1.40 -1.47 -7.33
N TRP A 223 -0.98 -1.53 -6.06
CA TRP A 223 -0.14 -2.62 -5.60
C TRP A 223 -0.91 -3.91 -5.40
N THR A 224 -2.23 -3.81 -5.17
CA THR A 224 -3.16 -4.94 -5.25
C THR A 224 -3.24 -5.48 -6.67
N GLU A 225 -3.48 -4.65 -7.69
CA GLU A 225 -3.52 -5.11 -9.08
C GLU A 225 -2.17 -5.66 -9.55
N THR A 226 -1.09 -5.03 -9.11
CA THR A 226 0.27 -5.53 -9.36
C THR A 226 0.46 -6.92 -8.75
N ALA A 227 0.05 -7.11 -7.50
CA ALA A 227 0.08 -8.40 -6.81
C ALA A 227 -0.82 -9.45 -7.48
N LEU A 228 -2.02 -9.05 -7.91
CA LEU A 228 -2.95 -9.91 -8.65
C LEU A 228 -2.36 -10.37 -9.98
N SER A 229 -1.57 -9.55 -10.67
CA SER A 229 -0.87 -9.99 -11.89
C SER A 229 0.14 -11.13 -11.65
N ILE A 230 0.54 -11.34 -10.40
CA ILE A 230 1.48 -12.40 -9.97
C ILE A 230 0.69 -13.60 -9.49
N THR A 231 -0.30 -13.39 -8.61
CA THR A 231 -1.08 -14.47 -8.01
C THR A 231 -2.10 -15.06 -8.96
N ARG A 232 -2.56 -14.29 -9.96
CA ARG A 232 -3.46 -14.71 -11.05
C ARG A 232 -2.73 -15.02 -12.35
N ALA A 233 -1.40 -15.14 -12.37
CA ALA A 233 -0.67 -15.48 -13.60
C ALA A 233 -1.33 -16.71 -14.27
N PRO A 234 -1.52 -16.71 -15.60
CA PRO A 234 -2.47 -17.60 -16.24
C PRO A 234 -2.09 -19.06 -15.99
N GLN A 235 -3.06 -19.85 -15.54
CA GLN A 235 -3.07 -21.30 -15.64
C GLN A 235 -2.89 -21.69 -17.12
N ASN A 236 -1.66 -21.72 -17.67
CA ASN A 236 -1.38 -22.19 -19.04
C ASN A 236 -2.43 -21.83 -20.10
N VAL A 237 -2.96 -20.60 -20.08
CA VAL A 237 -3.81 -20.13 -21.17
C VAL A 237 -2.87 -19.44 -22.14
N ALA A 238 -2.52 -20.16 -23.21
CA ALA A 238 -1.97 -19.51 -24.40
C ALA A 238 -2.92 -18.36 -24.79
N PRO A 239 -2.40 -17.21 -25.24
CA PRO A 239 -3.26 -16.12 -25.68
C PRO A 239 -4.30 -16.67 -26.66
N ASP A 240 -5.57 -16.28 -26.46
CA ASP A 240 -6.68 -16.68 -27.32
C ASP A 240 -6.31 -16.34 -28.78
N PRO A 241 -6.15 -17.33 -29.67
CA PRO A 241 -5.76 -17.10 -31.06
C PRO A 241 -6.85 -16.37 -31.86
N THR A 242 -8.03 -16.15 -31.26
CA THR A 242 -9.14 -15.39 -31.86
C THR A 242 -9.29 -13.97 -31.31
N ALA A 243 -8.47 -13.56 -30.34
CA ALA A 243 -8.40 -12.16 -29.93
C ALA A 243 -7.84 -11.32 -31.10
N PRO A 244 -8.54 -10.25 -31.54
CA PRO A 244 -8.06 -9.42 -32.65
C PRO A 244 -6.67 -8.88 -32.33
N ALA A 245 -5.73 -9.00 -33.27
CA ALA A 245 -4.43 -8.35 -33.13
C ALA A 245 -4.64 -6.85 -32.91
N PRO A 246 -4.00 -6.23 -31.90
CA PRO A 246 -4.14 -4.79 -31.70
C PRO A 246 -3.62 -4.07 -32.95
N ALA A 247 -4.42 -3.12 -33.42
CA ALA A 247 -4.02 -2.14 -34.44
C ALA A 247 -2.69 -1.48 -34.03
N PRO A 248 -1.87 -0.97 -34.98
CA PRO A 248 -0.56 -0.40 -34.65
C PRO A 248 -0.72 0.80 -33.71
N SER A 249 -0.56 0.54 -32.42
CA SER A 249 -0.69 1.52 -31.34
C SER A 249 0.67 2.09 -31.00
N LEU A 250 0.72 3.39 -30.70
CA LEU A 250 1.89 4.03 -30.11
C LEU A 250 2.40 3.20 -28.92
N LYS A 251 3.72 3.19 -28.72
CA LYS A 251 4.33 2.53 -27.55
C LYS A 251 3.66 3.10 -26.27
N PRO A 252 3.12 2.24 -25.38
CA PRO A 252 2.49 2.68 -24.14
C PRO A 252 3.45 3.47 -23.26
N LEU A 253 2.93 4.44 -22.51
CA LEU A 253 3.70 5.18 -21.52
C LEU A 253 3.70 4.43 -20.19
N THR A 254 4.89 4.15 -19.68
CA THR A 254 5.12 3.41 -18.43
C THR A 254 6.14 4.15 -17.57
N VAL A 255 6.34 3.71 -16.33
CA VAL A 255 7.43 4.26 -15.50
C VAL A 255 8.76 4.23 -16.24
N GLY A 256 9.44 5.37 -16.29
CA GLY A 256 10.69 5.57 -17.02
C GLY A 256 10.53 6.15 -18.42
N SER A 257 9.32 6.15 -19.02
CA SER A 257 9.05 6.90 -20.24
C SER A 257 9.33 8.40 -20.05
N ARG A 258 9.77 9.08 -21.11
CA ARG A 258 10.12 10.51 -21.09
C ARG A 258 9.68 11.21 -22.37
N GLY A 259 9.53 12.53 -22.28
CA GLY A 259 9.30 13.42 -23.43
C GLY A 259 7.92 14.05 -23.43
N ASP A 260 7.59 14.74 -24.53
CA ASP A 260 6.41 15.61 -24.60
C ASP A 260 5.10 14.85 -24.47
N ARG A 261 5.04 13.58 -24.92
CA ARG A 261 3.88 12.70 -24.69
C ARG A 261 3.58 12.51 -23.21
N VAL A 262 4.61 12.35 -22.37
CA VAL A 262 4.44 12.23 -20.92
C VAL A 262 4.02 13.57 -20.32
N ARG A 263 4.54 14.69 -20.86
CA ARG A 263 4.19 16.04 -20.42
C ARG A 263 2.71 16.35 -20.68
N ALA A 264 2.21 15.98 -21.86
CA ALA A 264 0.79 16.11 -22.23
C ALA A 264 -0.08 15.28 -21.26
N LEU A 265 0.21 13.98 -21.13
CA LEU A 265 -0.49 13.10 -20.19
C LEU A 265 -0.53 13.65 -18.76
N GLN A 266 0.60 14.13 -18.24
CA GLN A 266 0.66 14.73 -16.89
C GLN A 266 -0.18 16.01 -16.81
N THR A 267 -0.18 16.84 -17.85
CA THR A 267 -1.00 18.05 -17.91
C THR A 267 -2.48 17.69 -17.83
N ASP A 268 -2.94 16.77 -18.67
CA ASP A 268 -4.34 16.36 -18.75
C ASP A 268 -4.83 15.74 -17.44
N LEU A 269 -4.03 14.85 -16.86
CA LEU A 269 -4.31 14.25 -15.56
C LEU A 269 -4.42 15.32 -14.45
N ASN A 270 -3.52 16.30 -14.38
CA ASN A 270 -3.61 17.37 -13.38
C ASN A 270 -4.80 18.30 -13.63
N THR A 271 -5.15 18.56 -14.89
CA THR A 271 -6.36 19.31 -15.29
C THR A 271 -7.61 18.62 -14.79
N LEU A 272 -7.65 17.29 -14.91
CA LEU A 272 -8.72 16.43 -14.43
C LEU A 272 -8.71 16.22 -12.90
N GLY A 273 -7.71 16.73 -12.18
CA GLY A 273 -7.60 16.62 -10.72
C GLY A 273 -6.76 15.44 -10.21
N TYR A 274 -6.23 14.61 -11.10
CA TYR A 274 -5.32 13.52 -10.75
C TYR A 274 -3.87 14.05 -10.62
N ASN A 275 -3.43 14.27 -9.38
CA ASN A 275 -2.12 14.87 -9.10
C ASN A 275 -0.96 13.95 -9.52
N THR A 276 -0.18 14.37 -10.52
CA THR A 276 0.99 13.62 -11.02
C THR A 276 2.29 13.94 -10.26
N ASN A 277 2.23 14.81 -9.24
CA ASN A 277 3.37 15.47 -8.58
C ASN A 277 4.17 16.41 -9.50
N GLY A 278 3.47 17.07 -10.43
CA GLY A 278 4.05 18.03 -11.37
C GLY A 278 4.18 17.49 -12.80
N VAL A 279 4.57 18.40 -13.70
CA VAL A 279 4.64 18.18 -15.15
C VAL A 279 6.10 18.34 -15.58
N ASP A 280 6.88 17.27 -15.43
CA ASP A 280 8.32 17.25 -15.74
C ASP A 280 8.64 16.54 -17.06
N GLY A 281 7.66 15.84 -17.66
CA GLY A 281 7.86 15.02 -18.85
C GLY A 281 8.56 13.69 -18.55
N VAL A 282 8.60 13.25 -17.29
CA VAL A 282 9.13 11.95 -16.86
C VAL A 282 8.02 11.15 -16.19
N PHE A 283 7.76 9.95 -16.70
CA PHE A 283 6.71 9.10 -16.16
C PHE A 283 7.23 8.46 -14.89
N GLY A 284 7.03 9.13 -13.77
CA GLY A 284 7.42 8.67 -12.44
C GLY A 284 6.30 7.92 -11.72
N GLN A 285 6.52 7.63 -10.43
CA GLN A 285 5.49 7.01 -9.59
C GLN A 285 4.28 7.92 -9.38
N GLY A 286 4.46 9.25 -9.40
CA GLY A 286 3.34 10.21 -9.34
C GLY A 286 2.43 10.09 -10.56
N THR A 287 2.98 10.11 -11.77
CA THR A 287 2.23 9.88 -13.01
C THR A 287 1.55 8.50 -13.03
N LYS A 288 2.27 7.44 -12.62
CA LYS A 288 1.70 6.09 -12.53
C LYS A 288 0.45 6.07 -11.65
N ARG A 289 0.50 6.71 -10.47
CA ARG A 289 -0.63 6.81 -9.54
C ARG A 289 -1.81 7.56 -10.16
N ALA A 290 -1.55 8.70 -10.81
CA ALA A 290 -2.59 9.50 -11.45
C ALA A 290 -3.30 8.73 -12.58
N VAL A 291 -2.55 7.98 -13.40
CA VAL A 291 -3.13 7.11 -14.45
C VAL A 291 -4.03 6.03 -13.85
N ILE A 292 -3.64 5.44 -12.72
CA ILE A 292 -4.42 4.38 -12.04
C ILE A 292 -5.70 4.94 -11.46
N ALA A 293 -5.63 6.09 -10.79
CA ALA A 293 -6.81 6.76 -10.27
C ALA A 293 -7.80 7.06 -11.41
N PHE A 294 -7.31 7.61 -12.52
CA PHE A 294 -8.12 7.82 -13.72
C PHE A 294 -8.73 6.51 -14.25
N GLN A 295 -7.91 5.48 -14.44
CA GLN A 295 -8.36 4.18 -14.96
C GLN A 295 -9.47 3.59 -14.08
N HIS A 296 -9.26 3.59 -12.76
CA HIS A 296 -10.23 3.08 -11.79
C HIS A 296 -11.55 3.84 -11.84
N GLU A 297 -11.52 5.17 -11.78
CA GLU A 297 -12.73 6.01 -11.78
C GLU A 297 -13.49 5.97 -13.12
N ASN A 298 -12.82 5.58 -14.20
CA ASN A 298 -13.40 5.50 -15.54
C ASN A 298 -13.66 4.05 -16.00
N GLY A 299 -13.55 3.07 -15.10
CA GLY A 299 -13.85 1.67 -15.41
C GLY A 299 -12.90 1.01 -16.43
N LEU A 300 -11.69 1.55 -16.59
CA LEU A 300 -10.65 0.99 -17.44
C LEU A 300 -9.83 -0.08 -16.70
N PRO A 301 -9.13 -0.98 -17.42
CA PRO A 301 -8.14 -1.86 -16.81
C PRO A 301 -7.09 -1.05 -16.02
N VAL A 302 -7.02 -1.28 -14.70
CA VAL A 302 -6.17 -0.52 -13.78
C VAL A 302 -4.72 -1.04 -13.82
N THR A 303 -4.02 -0.71 -14.91
CA THR A 303 -2.66 -1.19 -15.18
C THR A 303 -1.59 -0.21 -14.71
N GLY A 304 -1.94 1.08 -14.58
CA GLY A 304 -1.00 2.18 -14.42
C GLY A 304 -0.06 2.38 -15.60
N ILE A 305 -0.41 1.79 -16.74
CA ILE A 305 0.21 2.00 -18.03
C ILE A 305 -0.78 2.86 -18.82
N ALA A 306 -0.31 3.97 -19.38
CA ALA A 306 -1.12 4.71 -20.33
C ALA A 306 -0.90 4.08 -21.71
N ASP A 307 -1.67 3.04 -22.00
CA ASP A 307 -1.84 2.50 -23.34
C ASP A 307 -2.73 3.44 -24.19
N THR A 308 -2.92 3.11 -25.46
CA THR A 308 -3.70 3.99 -26.36
C THR A 308 -5.13 4.20 -25.86
N ALA A 309 -5.79 3.18 -25.31
CA ALA A 309 -7.14 3.34 -24.77
C ALA A 309 -7.17 4.30 -23.57
N THR A 310 -6.18 4.19 -22.68
CA THR A 310 -6.03 5.06 -21.52
C THR A 310 -5.68 6.49 -21.92
N GLU A 311 -4.70 6.67 -22.82
CA GLU A 311 -4.33 8.01 -23.32
C GLU A 311 -5.52 8.68 -24.00
N THR A 312 -6.26 7.99 -24.87
CA THR A 312 -7.46 8.52 -25.52
C THR A 312 -8.55 8.88 -24.53
N ALA A 313 -8.79 8.04 -23.51
CA ALA A 313 -9.80 8.33 -22.50
C ALA A 313 -9.43 9.57 -21.66
N ILE A 314 -8.15 9.73 -21.31
CA ILE A 314 -7.65 10.89 -20.56
C ILE A 314 -7.79 12.17 -21.41
N ASP A 315 -7.34 12.13 -22.66
CA ASP A 315 -7.41 13.24 -23.61
C ASP A 315 -8.87 13.69 -23.80
N THR A 316 -9.76 12.74 -24.11
CA THR A 316 -11.20 12.99 -24.28
C THR A 316 -11.82 13.61 -23.01
N ALA A 317 -11.43 13.12 -21.83
CA ALA A 317 -11.95 13.65 -20.57
C ALA A 317 -11.43 15.06 -20.28
N ALA A 318 -10.17 15.36 -20.62
CA ALA A 318 -9.56 16.66 -20.42
C ALA A 318 -10.14 17.72 -21.37
N ASP A 319 -10.53 17.30 -22.57
CA ASP A 319 -11.23 18.15 -23.54
C ASP A 319 -12.70 18.41 -23.19
N ASP A 320 -13.30 17.65 -22.28
CA ASP A 320 -14.68 17.84 -21.83
C ASP A 320 -14.79 19.01 -20.81
N PRO A 321 -15.43 20.14 -21.18
CA PRO A 321 -15.57 21.29 -20.29
C PRO A 321 -16.39 21.01 -19.03
N ALA A 322 -17.27 20.00 -19.05
CA ALA A 322 -18.08 19.64 -17.89
C ALA A 322 -17.23 18.94 -16.81
N ARG A 323 -16.34 18.04 -17.23
CA ARG A 323 -15.42 17.32 -16.32
C ARG A 323 -14.36 18.24 -15.72
N THR A 324 -13.77 19.12 -16.53
CA THR A 324 -12.76 20.07 -16.05
C THR A 324 -13.34 21.12 -15.08
N ARG A 325 -14.61 21.51 -15.25
CA ARG A 325 -15.34 22.38 -14.32
C ARG A 325 -15.65 21.69 -12.99
N ALA A 326 -16.04 20.42 -13.01
CA ALA A 326 -16.26 19.65 -11.78
C ALA A 326 -14.96 19.55 -10.95
N ALA A 327 -13.82 19.28 -11.61
CA ALA A 327 -12.51 19.22 -10.96
C ALA A 327 -12.01 20.56 -10.40
N THR A 328 -12.55 21.71 -10.87
CA THR A 328 -12.23 23.04 -10.35
C THR A 328 -13.18 23.50 -9.24
N GLN A 329 -14.45 23.06 -9.26
CA GLN A 329 -15.41 23.33 -8.17
C GLN A 329 -15.10 22.56 -6.90
N ASP A 330 -14.56 21.34 -6.99
CA ASP A 330 -14.14 20.57 -5.81
C ASP A 330 -12.91 21.19 -5.10
N ARG A 331 -12.25 22.18 -5.74
CA ARG A 331 -11.10 22.92 -5.17
C ARG A 331 -11.49 24.16 -4.35
N THR A 332 -12.76 24.56 -4.30
CA THR A 332 -13.22 25.71 -3.48
C THR A 332 -13.80 25.31 -2.12
N SER A 333 -13.86 24.01 -1.80
CA SER A 333 -14.12 23.54 -0.44
C SER A 333 -12.80 23.42 0.32
N PRO A 334 -12.58 24.19 1.40
CA PRO A 334 -11.33 24.13 2.14
C PRO A 334 -11.19 22.78 2.83
N ALA A 335 -10.34 21.91 2.27
CA ALA A 335 -9.91 20.67 2.91
C ALA A 335 -9.13 21.02 4.19
N ILE A 336 -9.85 21.02 5.31
CA ILE A 336 -9.29 21.12 6.65
C ILE A 336 -8.34 19.93 6.85
N PHE A 337 -7.06 20.25 7.05
CA PHE A 337 -6.02 19.30 7.46
C PHE A 337 -6.47 18.46 8.68
N GLY A 338 -6.89 17.23 8.43
CA GLY A 338 -7.12 16.21 9.45
C GLY A 338 -5.79 15.64 9.94
N SER A 339 -5.35 16.12 11.11
CA SER A 339 -4.45 15.33 11.95
C SER A 339 -5.21 14.09 12.47
N PRO A 340 -4.56 12.95 12.73
CA PRO A 340 -5.24 11.80 13.31
C PRO A 340 -5.69 12.15 14.73
N GLY A 341 -6.99 12.23 14.92
CA GLY A 341 -7.64 12.32 16.21
C GLY A 341 -9.10 11.90 16.07
N THR A 342 -9.42 10.77 16.68
CA THR A 342 -10.07 10.78 17.98
C THR A 342 -9.31 9.82 18.86
#